data_AF-A0A9C8WJU8-F1
#
_entry.id   AF-A0A9C8WJU8-F1
#
_cell.length_a   1.000
_cell.length_b   1.000
_cell.length_c   1.000
_cell.angle_alpha   90.00
_cell.angle_beta   90.00
_cell.angle_gamma   90.00
#
_symmetry.space_group_name_H-M   'P 1'
#
loop_
_entity.id
_entity.type
_entity.pdbx_description
1 polymer ?
#
loop_
_entity_poly.entity_id
_entity_poly.type
_entity_poly.pdbx_seq_one_letter_code
_entity_poly.pdbx_strand_id
1 'polypeptide(L)'
;MKRKNIAILILSVMLVVLLGIAGSATAKPERGAPAIAGDSPETVASTTTYSPSLPRQMNYQGYLEDQSGNPVDGTHDLTFTLYVYSYAGGFPPTYKWTAVYSETQTVDVSDGLFNVAIGSENPLDPEDFGGLEVLFGGDLELGVQVDGGAELSPRVKLLPVPYAFRAEYVDYFPGPEYDSGWEEIGPRPDPISVDFPHNLG
;
A
#
# COMPACT_ATOMS: atom_id res chain seq x y z
N MET A 1 33.54 51.25 9.95
CA MET A 1 32.32 50.96 9.14
C MET A 1 31.58 49.66 9.49
N LYS A 2 31.94 48.87 10.52
CA LYS A 2 31.32 47.54 10.76
C LYS A 2 30.21 47.45 11.83
N ARG A 3 30.05 48.44 12.72
CA ARG A 3 29.04 48.39 13.82
C ARG A 3 27.64 48.91 13.42
N LYS A 4 27.57 49.88 12.50
CA LYS A 4 26.29 50.40 11.98
C LYS A 4 25.52 49.38 11.14
N ASN A 5 26.23 48.52 10.40
CA ASN A 5 25.60 47.54 9.50
C ASN A 5 25.01 46.34 10.25
N ILE A 6 25.59 45.95 11.39
CA ILE A 6 25.06 44.87 12.24
C ILE A 6 23.81 45.33 13.00
N ALA A 7 23.77 46.58 13.46
CA ALA A 7 22.60 47.15 14.12
C ALA A 7 21.38 47.24 13.18
N ILE A 8 21.61 47.59 11.91
CA ILE A 8 20.55 47.63 10.88
C ILE A 8 20.03 46.21 10.56
N LEU A 9 20.91 45.20 10.57
CA LEU A 9 20.54 43.81 10.29
C LEU A 9 19.75 43.16 11.45
N ILE A 10 20.05 43.51 12.70
CA ILE A 10 19.28 43.02 13.87
C ILE A 10 17.91 43.72 13.94
N LEU A 11 17.83 45.00 13.59
CA LEU A 11 16.58 45.76 13.55
C LEU A 11 15.65 45.27 12.42
N SER A 12 16.19 44.84 11.28
CA SER A 12 15.38 44.27 10.18
C SER A 12 14.88 42.85 10.49
N VAL A 13 15.67 42.03 11.19
CA VAL A 13 15.23 40.70 11.63
C VAL A 13 14.16 40.79 12.72
N MET A 14 14.27 41.75 13.66
CA MET A 14 13.20 41.98 14.64
C MET A 14 11.91 42.56 14.03
N LEU A 15 11.99 43.36 12.95
CA LEU A 15 10.80 43.87 12.27
C LEU A 15 10.05 42.77 11.50
N VAL A 16 10.75 41.77 10.97
CA VAL A 16 10.13 40.63 10.25
C VAL A 16 9.51 39.61 11.22
N VAL A 17 10.07 39.46 12.43
CA VAL A 17 9.50 38.58 13.47
C VAL A 17 8.26 39.20 14.14
N LEU A 18 8.15 40.54 14.20
CA LEU A 18 6.97 41.25 14.71
C LEU A 18 5.83 41.42 13.70
N LEU A 19 6.04 41.09 12.42
CA LEU A 19 5.02 41.14 11.36
C LEU A 19 4.39 39.77 11.02
N GLY A 20 4.63 38.76 11.86
CA GLY A 20 4.11 37.38 11.69
C GLY A 20 2.84 37.05 12.48
N ILE A 21 2.27 37.99 13.23
CA ILE A 21 1.05 37.77 14.05
C ILE A 21 0.01 38.85 13.74
N ALA A 22 -0.52 38.82 12.51
CA ALA A 22 -1.72 39.57 12.13
C ALA A 22 -2.43 38.89 10.95
N GLY A 23 -2.78 37.61 11.11
CA GLY A 23 -3.75 36.95 10.24
C GLY A 23 -5.15 37.17 10.80
N SER A 24 -5.77 38.31 10.49
CA SER A 24 -7.17 38.56 10.82
C SER A 24 -8.05 37.61 10.00
N ALA A 25 -8.79 36.75 10.68
CA ALA A 25 -9.84 35.93 10.11
C ALA A 25 -10.84 36.82 9.36
N THR A 26 -10.91 36.66 8.04
CA THR A 26 -12.08 37.09 7.27
C THR A 26 -12.95 35.86 7.11
N ALA A 27 -14.09 35.87 7.80
CA ALA A 27 -15.11 34.84 7.69
C ALA A 27 -15.67 34.87 6.26
N LYS A 28 -15.66 33.71 5.59
CA LYS A 28 -16.37 33.48 4.33
C LYS A 28 -17.87 33.68 4.61
N PRO A 29 -18.61 34.50 3.83
CA PRO A 29 -20.04 34.65 4.05
C PRO A 29 -20.73 33.32 3.78
N GLU A 30 -21.28 32.73 4.83
CA GLU A 30 -22.18 31.57 4.74
C GLU A 30 -23.40 32.00 3.92
N ARG A 31 -23.53 31.41 2.74
CA ARG A 31 -24.74 31.54 1.94
C ARG A 31 -25.76 30.62 2.61
N GLY A 32 -26.65 31.19 3.44
CA GLY A 32 -27.67 30.43 4.17
C GLY A 32 -28.49 29.55 3.23
N ALA A 33 -28.40 28.24 3.42
CA ALA A 33 -29.36 27.31 2.85
C ALA A 33 -30.72 27.55 3.54
N PRO A 34 -31.84 27.56 2.81
CA PRO A 34 -33.15 27.62 3.45
C PRO A 34 -33.35 26.37 4.32
N ALA A 35 -33.81 26.57 5.56
CA ALA A 35 -34.18 25.48 6.45
C ALA A 35 -35.33 24.69 5.82
N ILE A 36 -35.10 23.42 5.49
CA ILE A 36 -36.17 22.46 5.23
C ILE A 36 -36.81 22.17 6.58
N ALA A 37 -38.03 22.65 6.79
CA ALA A 37 -38.81 22.36 7.97
C ALA A 37 -39.30 20.91 7.90
N GLY A 38 -38.79 20.05 8.80
CA GLY A 38 -39.30 18.70 9.02
C GLY A 38 -38.21 17.63 9.00
N ASP A 39 -37.34 17.63 10.00
CA ASP A 39 -36.47 16.49 10.29
C ASP A 39 -36.65 16.13 11.76
N SER A 40 -37.57 15.19 12.03
CA SER A 40 -37.52 14.43 13.27
C SER A 40 -36.27 13.56 13.15
N PRO A 41 -35.42 13.38 14.17
CA PRO A 41 -34.17 12.65 14.01
C PRO A 41 -34.47 11.22 13.55
N GLU A 42 -34.36 10.98 12.25
CA GLU A 42 -34.36 9.64 11.71
C GLU A 42 -33.17 8.94 12.35
N THR A 43 -33.44 7.84 13.05
CA THR A 43 -32.41 7.01 13.63
C THR A 43 -31.63 6.42 12.46
N VAL A 44 -30.53 7.07 12.08
CA VAL A 44 -29.61 6.55 11.07
C VAL A 44 -29.15 5.17 11.53
N ALA A 45 -29.69 4.14 10.88
CA ALA A 45 -29.28 2.77 11.09
C ALA A 45 -27.77 2.71 10.90
N SER A 46 -27.05 2.10 11.85
CA SER A 46 -25.61 1.93 11.72
C SER A 46 -25.31 1.08 10.51
N THR A 47 -24.87 1.70 9.42
CA THR A 47 -24.36 0.98 8.25
C THR A 47 -23.21 0.10 8.75
N THR A 48 -23.41 -1.22 8.71
CA THR A 48 -22.33 -2.15 9.00
C THR A 48 -21.34 -2.02 7.85
N THR A 49 -20.23 -1.31 8.06
CA THR A 49 -19.13 -1.27 7.10
C THR A 49 -18.60 -2.69 6.95
N TYR A 50 -18.98 -3.35 5.86
CA TYR A 50 -18.37 -4.60 5.45
C TYR A 50 -17.00 -4.26 4.86
N SER A 51 -15.95 -4.45 5.65
CA SER A 51 -14.58 -4.44 5.13
C SER A 51 -14.29 -5.86 4.63
N PRO A 52 -14.23 -6.11 3.31
CA PRO A 52 -13.83 -7.42 2.81
C PRO A 52 -12.43 -7.76 3.36
N SER A 53 -12.27 -8.93 3.98
CA SER A 53 -10.94 -9.41 4.38
C SER A 53 -10.24 -9.97 3.15
N LEU A 54 -9.36 -9.18 2.54
CA LEU A 54 -8.55 -9.62 1.40
C LEU A 54 -7.39 -10.50 1.88
N PRO A 55 -7.05 -11.60 1.15
CA PRO A 55 -5.85 -12.36 1.44
C PRO A 55 -4.61 -11.47 1.31
N ARG A 56 -3.86 -11.29 2.40
CA ARG A 56 -2.60 -10.52 2.44
C ARG A 56 -1.39 -11.38 2.07
N GLN A 57 -1.54 -12.17 1.01
CA GLN A 57 -0.60 -13.19 0.59
C GLN A 57 -0.52 -13.28 -0.95
N MET A 58 0.66 -13.57 -1.47
CA MET A 58 0.87 -13.86 -2.90
C MET A 58 1.59 -15.18 -3.10
N ASN A 59 1.19 -15.94 -4.11
CA ASN A 59 1.90 -17.17 -4.47
C ASN A 59 3.21 -16.84 -5.19
N TYR A 60 4.24 -17.62 -4.91
CA TYR A 60 5.51 -17.60 -5.61
C TYR A 60 6.03 -19.02 -5.81
N GLN A 61 6.42 -19.33 -7.06
CA GLN A 61 7.00 -20.61 -7.44
C GLN A 61 8.42 -20.37 -7.96
N GLY A 62 9.33 -21.24 -7.55
CA GLY A 62 10.72 -21.20 -7.99
C GLY A 62 11.32 -22.59 -8.15
N TYR A 63 12.48 -22.61 -8.79
CA TYR A 63 13.30 -23.81 -8.97
C TYR A 63 14.71 -23.52 -8.43
N LEU A 64 15.21 -24.37 -7.54
CA LEU A 64 16.52 -24.26 -6.92
C LEU A 64 17.51 -25.23 -7.57
N GLU A 65 18.66 -24.70 -7.96
CA GLU A 65 19.78 -25.46 -8.49
C GLU A 65 21.05 -25.19 -7.66
N ASP A 66 21.90 -26.19 -7.57
CA ASP A 66 23.27 -26.01 -7.08
C ASP A 66 24.17 -25.36 -8.15
N GLN A 67 25.43 -25.08 -7.79
CA GLN A 67 26.41 -24.51 -8.73
C GLN A 67 26.74 -25.41 -9.93
N SER A 68 26.38 -26.69 -9.87
CA SER A 68 26.57 -27.66 -10.95
C SER A 68 25.31 -27.84 -11.80
N GLY A 69 24.22 -27.12 -11.49
CA GLY A 69 22.93 -27.20 -12.20
C GLY A 69 22.06 -28.39 -11.78
N ASN A 70 22.37 -29.06 -10.67
CA ASN A 70 21.50 -30.13 -10.16
C ASN A 70 20.38 -29.55 -9.30
N PRO A 71 19.16 -30.10 -9.35
CA PRO A 71 18.09 -29.71 -8.43
C PRO A 71 18.53 -29.90 -6.98
N VAL A 72 18.13 -28.94 -6.13
CA VAL A 72 18.31 -29.02 -4.69
C VAL A 72 17.02 -29.52 -4.07
N ASP A 73 17.11 -30.55 -3.23
CA ASP A 73 15.96 -31.18 -2.58
C ASP A 73 16.09 -31.16 -1.05
N GLY A 74 14.94 -31.18 -0.38
CA GLY A 74 14.83 -31.22 1.07
C GLY A 74 14.22 -29.94 1.64
N THR A 75 14.24 -29.85 2.96
CA THR A 75 13.70 -28.70 3.69
C THR A 75 14.77 -27.61 3.81
N HIS A 76 14.45 -26.41 3.35
CA HIS A 76 15.34 -25.25 3.34
C HIS A 76 14.67 -24.02 3.94
N ASP A 77 15.45 -23.16 4.59
CA ASP A 77 14.96 -21.87 5.05
C ASP A 77 15.11 -20.85 3.92
N LEU A 78 13.99 -20.43 3.34
CA LEU A 78 13.93 -19.45 2.27
C LEU A 78 13.54 -18.09 2.83
N THR A 79 14.44 -17.11 2.71
CA THR A 79 14.17 -15.72 3.03
C THR A 79 13.77 -14.97 1.75
N PHE A 80 12.56 -14.41 1.76
CA PHE A 80 12.02 -13.59 0.68
C PHE A 80 12.15 -12.12 1.06
N THR A 81 12.60 -11.29 0.14
CA THR A 81 12.74 -9.84 0.39
C THR A 81 12.23 -9.04 -0.81
N LEU A 82 11.32 -8.10 -0.57
CA LEU A 82 10.86 -7.18 -1.62
C LEU A 82 11.74 -5.93 -1.63
N TYR A 83 12.17 -5.55 -2.83
CA TYR A 83 12.95 -4.36 -3.09
C TYR A 83 12.19 -3.41 -3.99
N VAL A 84 12.12 -2.15 -3.58
CA VAL A 84 11.52 -1.08 -4.36
C VAL A 84 12.63 -0.15 -4.85
N TYR A 85 12.60 0.21 -6.13
CA TYR A 85 13.43 1.27 -6.68
C TYR A 85 12.76 2.62 -6.49
N SER A 86 13.28 3.45 -5.58
CA SER A 86 12.68 4.73 -5.22
C SER A 86 13.72 5.84 -5.08
N TYR A 87 13.21 7.08 -5.03
CA TYR A 87 14.03 8.27 -4.84
C TYR A 87 14.69 8.26 -3.45
N ALA A 88 16.00 8.50 -3.41
CA ALA A 88 16.81 8.46 -2.20
C ALA A 88 17.39 9.84 -1.82
N GLY A 89 16.90 10.92 -2.41
CA GLY A 89 17.40 12.27 -2.16
C GLY A 89 18.50 12.73 -3.14
N GLY A 90 18.99 13.95 -2.91
CA GLY A 90 20.16 14.52 -3.59
C GLY A 90 19.87 15.47 -4.76
N PHE A 91 20.90 16.26 -5.10
CA PHE A 91 21.01 17.06 -6.33
C PHE A 91 22.38 16.75 -6.98
N PRO A 92 22.44 16.03 -8.11
CA PRO A 92 21.31 15.49 -8.89
C PRO A 92 20.52 14.39 -8.14
N PRO A 93 19.27 14.12 -8.56
CA PRO A 93 18.41 13.14 -7.90
C PRO A 93 19.00 11.74 -7.96
N THR A 94 19.05 11.06 -6.82
CA THR A 94 19.54 9.68 -6.71
C THR A 94 18.39 8.73 -6.46
N TYR A 95 18.43 7.56 -7.08
CA TYR A 95 17.48 6.48 -6.88
C TYR A 95 18.23 5.22 -6.44
N LYS A 96 17.62 4.41 -5.59
CA LYS A 96 18.23 3.18 -5.09
C LYS A 96 17.18 2.11 -4.84
N TRP A 97 17.63 0.86 -4.90
CA TRP A 97 16.88 -0.28 -4.39
C TRP A 97 16.92 -0.28 -2.86
N THR A 98 15.75 -0.36 -2.24
CA THR A 98 15.60 -0.44 -0.78
C THR A 98 14.73 -1.64 -0.44
N ALA A 99 15.16 -2.46 0.52
CA ALA A 99 14.34 -3.53 1.06
C ALA A 99 13.18 -2.91 1.86
N VAL A 100 11.96 -3.30 1.52
CA VAL A 100 10.74 -2.78 2.15
C VAL A 100 9.99 -3.85 2.93
N TYR A 101 10.17 -5.11 2.56
CA TYR A 101 9.54 -6.26 3.20
C TYR A 101 10.52 -7.43 3.24
N SER A 102 10.44 -8.23 4.31
CA SER A 102 11.15 -9.50 4.40
C SER A 102 10.40 -10.50 5.28
N GLU A 103 10.42 -11.76 4.88
CA GLU A 103 10.01 -12.88 5.73
C GLU A 103 10.89 -14.10 5.45
N THR A 104 10.92 -15.05 6.37
CA THR A 104 11.63 -16.33 6.20
C THR A 104 10.66 -17.47 6.46
N GLN A 105 10.63 -18.44 5.55
CA GLN A 105 9.80 -19.61 5.64
C GLN A 105 10.67 -20.86 5.55
N THR A 106 10.31 -21.90 6.31
CA THR A 106 10.88 -23.24 6.15
C THR A 106 10.07 -23.98 5.08
N VAL A 107 10.70 -24.31 3.95
CA VAL A 107 10.03 -24.77 2.72
C VAL A 107 10.58 -26.12 2.30
N ASP A 108 9.68 -27.07 2.01
CA ASP A 108 10.05 -28.35 1.41
C ASP A 108 10.20 -28.19 -0.11
N VAL A 109 11.39 -28.51 -0.60
CA VAL A 109 11.76 -28.45 -2.02
C VAL A 109 11.84 -29.89 -2.55
N SER A 110 11.19 -30.14 -3.69
CA SER A 110 11.15 -31.46 -4.33
C SER A 110 11.44 -31.35 -5.81
N ASP A 111 12.39 -32.15 -6.29
CA ASP A 111 12.96 -32.06 -7.64
C ASP A 111 13.37 -30.62 -7.97
N GLY A 112 13.97 -29.90 -7.02
CA GLY A 112 14.32 -28.48 -7.16
C GLY A 112 13.12 -27.51 -7.12
N LEU A 113 11.88 -27.97 -7.23
CA LEU A 113 10.70 -27.11 -7.30
C LEU A 113 10.13 -26.81 -5.90
N PHE A 114 9.70 -25.57 -5.70
CA PHE A 114 8.94 -25.17 -4.53
C PHE A 114 7.81 -24.20 -4.88
N ASN A 115 6.79 -24.15 -4.03
CA ASN A 115 5.70 -23.19 -4.10
C ASN A 115 5.38 -22.69 -2.69
N VAL A 116 5.31 -21.37 -2.53
CA VAL A 116 5.08 -20.71 -1.26
C VAL A 116 4.01 -19.63 -1.39
N ALA A 117 3.31 -19.38 -0.30
CA ALA A 117 2.49 -18.19 -0.13
C ALA A 117 3.32 -17.16 0.65
N ILE A 118 3.87 -16.18 -0.06
CA ILE A 118 4.57 -15.06 0.56
C ILE A 118 3.53 -14.20 1.28
N GLY A 119 3.77 -13.87 2.55
CA GLY A 119 2.81 -13.21 3.43
C GLY A 119 2.18 -14.15 4.48
N SER A 120 2.61 -15.42 4.52
CA SER A 120 2.08 -16.40 5.48
C SER A 120 2.64 -16.21 6.89
N GLU A 121 3.90 -15.79 7.00
CA GLU A 121 4.56 -15.49 8.27
C GLU A 121 4.40 -14.00 8.63
N ASN A 122 4.55 -13.11 7.65
CA ASN A 122 4.32 -11.69 7.81
C ASN A 122 3.36 -11.16 6.74
N PRO A 123 2.07 -10.89 7.04
CA PRO A 123 1.10 -10.43 6.05
C PRO A 123 1.59 -9.26 5.21
N LEU A 124 1.35 -9.33 3.89
CA LEU A 124 1.72 -8.28 2.95
C LEU A 124 0.76 -7.09 3.02
N ASP A 125 1.31 -5.89 3.05
CA ASP A 125 0.56 -4.64 3.07
C ASP A 125 0.73 -3.87 1.75
N PRO A 126 -0.23 -3.00 1.39
CA PRO A 126 -0.11 -2.14 0.21
C PRO A 126 1.17 -1.29 0.16
N GLU A 127 1.73 -0.98 1.33
CA GLU A 127 2.97 -0.22 1.50
C GLU A 127 4.22 -0.98 1.03
N ASP A 128 4.24 -2.31 1.17
CA ASP A 128 5.35 -3.18 0.76
C ASP A 128 5.56 -3.17 -0.75
N PHE A 129 4.54 -2.76 -1.50
CA PHE A 129 4.60 -2.62 -2.94
C PHE A 129 5.01 -1.22 -3.38
N GLY A 130 5.59 -0.39 -2.52
CA GLY A 130 6.09 0.96 -2.82
C GLY A 130 5.16 2.10 -2.43
N GLY A 131 4.00 1.80 -1.84
CA GLY A 131 3.05 2.78 -1.31
C GLY A 131 2.65 3.91 -2.27
N LEU A 132 2.24 5.04 -1.70
CA LEU A 132 1.83 6.24 -2.46
C LEU A 132 3.02 7.00 -3.10
N GLU A 133 4.24 6.76 -2.63
CA GLU A 133 5.46 7.40 -3.17
C GLU A 133 5.76 6.92 -4.61
N VAL A 134 5.28 5.71 -4.95
CA VAL A 134 5.63 5.00 -6.18
C VAL A 134 4.38 4.80 -7.06
N LEU A 135 3.43 5.74 -6.99
CA LEU A 135 2.08 5.64 -7.57
C LEU A 135 2.04 5.27 -9.07
N PHE A 136 3.08 5.52 -9.86
CA PHE A 136 3.02 5.35 -11.32
C PHE A 136 4.27 4.76 -12.01
N GLY A 137 5.13 3.99 -11.33
CA GLY A 137 6.17 3.24 -12.05
C GLY A 137 7.49 2.98 -11.34
N GLY A 138 7.48 2.51 -10.09
CA GLY A 138 8.69 1.93 -9.52
C GLY A 138 8.82 0.47 -9.89
N ASP A 139 10.04 0.08 -10.26
CA ASP A 139 10.38 -1.32 -10.41
C ASP A 139 10.37 -2.00 -9.04
N LEU A 140 9.80 -3.21 -9.00
CA LEU A 140 9.74 -4.07 -7.84
C LEU A 140 10.50 -5.36 -8.15
N GLU A 141 11.38 -5.75 -7.24
CA GLU A 141 12.18 -6.97 -7.35
C GLU A 141 12.00 -7.84 -6.11
N LEU A 142 11.93 -9.14 -6.33
CA LEU A 142 11.95 -10.16 -5.29
C LEU A 142 13.34 -10.77 -5.20
N GLY A 143 13.93 -10.64 -4.03
CA GLY A 143 15.11 -11.35 -3.58
C GLY A 143 14.75 -12.66 -2.92
N VAL A 144 15.57 -13.69 -3.16
CA VAL A 144 15.46 -14.99 -2.51
C VAL A 144 16.83 -15.35 -1.95
N GLN A 145 16.87 -15.78 -0.69
CA GLN A 145 18.06 -16.28 -0.03
C GLN A 145 17.76 -17.66 0.55
N VAL A 146 18.72 -18.57 0.46
CA VAL A 146 18.58 -19.96 0.91
C VAL A 146 19.51 -20.19 2.10
N ASP A 147 18.99 -20.76 3.19
CA ASP A 147 19.71 -21.20 4.39
C ASP A 147 20.65 -20.15 5.00
N GLY A 148 20.22 -18.88 5.01
CA GLY A 148 21.06 -17.78 5.53
C GLY A 148 22.27 -17.42 4.67
N GLY A 149 22.38 -17.98 3.45
CA GLY A 149 23.47 -17.77 2.52
C GLY A 149 23.46 -16.40 1.84
N ALA A 150 24.19 -16.28 0.73
CA ALA A 150 24.10 -15.08 -0.10
C ALA A 150 22.76 -15.04 -0.84
N GLU A 151 22.22 -13.84 -1.04
CA GLU A 151 21.04 -13.63 -1.88
C GLU A 151 21.29 -14.13 -3.32
N LEU A 152 20.34 -14.88 -3.86
CA LEU A 152 20.39 -15.39 -5.22
C LEU A 152 20.34 -14.23 -6.22
N SER A 153 21.11 -14.36 -7.30
CA SER A 153 21.23 -13.34 -8.34
C SER A 153 21.03 -13.96 -9.73
N PRO A 154 20.30 -13.29 -10.64
CA PRO A 154 19.63 -11.99 -10.47
C PRO A 154 18.34 -12.09 -9.64
N ARG A 155 17.93 -10.96 -9.05
CA ARG A 155 16.60 -10.83 -8.44
C ARG A 155 15.50 -10.97 -9.48
N VAL A 156 14.32 -11.40 -9.03
CA VAL A 156 13.17 -11.59 -9.90
C VAL A 156 12.37 -10.30 -10.00
N LYS A 157 12.29 -9.71 -11.18
CA LYS A 157 11.41 -8.56 -11.43
C LYS A 157 9.95 -9.00 -11.32
N LEU A 158 9.19 -8.33 -10.45
CA LEU A 158 7.77 -8.57 -10.28
C LEU A 158 6.96 -7.79 -11.33
N LEU A 159 5.92 -8.45 -11.85
CA LEU A 159 4.99 -7.93 -12.85
C LEU A 159 3.76 -7.27 -12.19
N PRO A 160 2.79 -6.73 -12.96
CA PRO A 160 1.70 -5.94 -12.39
C PRO A 160 0.79 -6.66 -11.37
N VAL A 161 0.74 -8.00 -11.35
CA VAL A 161 -0.18 -8.75 -10.47
C VAL A 161 0.03 -8.43 -8.98
N PRO A 162 1.25 -8.53 -8.42
CA PRO A 162 1.54 -8.06 -7.06
C PRO A 162 1.12 -6.61 -6.76
N TYR A 163 1.03 -5.71 -7.74
CA TYR A 163 0.59 -4.33 -7.48
C TYR A 163 -0.91 -4.23 -7.15
N ALA A 164 -1.69 -5.31 -7.32
CA ALA A 164 -3.11 -5.35 -6.97
C ALA A 164 -3.38 -5.08 -5.48
N PHE A 165 -2.42 -5.35 -4.59
CA PHE A 165 -2.52 -4.98 -3.17
C PHE A 165 -2.79 -3.50 -2.96
N ARG A 166 -2.29 -2.64 -3.86
CA ARG A 166 -2.53 -1.19 -3.80
C ARG A 166 -3.98 -0.79 -4.02
N ALA A 167 -4.84 -1.68 -4.53
CA ALA A 167 -6.28 -1.38 -4.68
C ALA A 167 -6.95 -1.11 -3.32
N GLU A 168 -6.43 -1.68 -2.23
CA GLU A 168 -6.90 -1.43 -0.86
C GLU A 168 -6.78 0.05 -0.46
N TYR A 169 -5.89 0.83 -1.07
CA TYR A 169 -5.83 2.29 -0.81
C TYR A 169 -7.13 3.01 -1.18
N VAL A 170 -7.91 2.49 -2.12
CA VAL A 170 -9.19 3.10 -2.51
C VAL A 170 -10.21 3.00 -1.38
N ASP A 171 -10.16 1.94 -0.57
CA ASP A 171 -11.08 1.76 0.57
C ASP A 171 -10.81 2.78 1.69
N TYR A 172 -9.58 3.32 1.76
CA TYR A 172 -9.21 4.35 2.74
C TYR A 172 -9.80 5.74 2.44
N PHE A 173 -10.27 5.97 1.21
CA PHE A 173 -10.91 7.21 0.80
C PHE A 173 -12.40 6.98 0.55
N PRO A 174 -13.25 7.03 1.59
CA PRO A 174 -14.69 6.98 1.38
C PRO A 174 -15.08 8.16 0.49
N GLY A 175 -15.46 7.85 -0.75
CA GLY A 175 -16.11 8.83 -1.61
C GLY A 175 -17.39 9.32 -0.92
N PRO A 176 -17.88 10.54 -1.22
CA PRO A 176 -19.22 10.92 -0.80
C PRO A 176 -20.18 9.84 -1.27
N GLU A 177 -20.91 9.22 -0.34
CA GLU A 177 -21.98 8.28 -0.65
C GLU A 177 -23.02 9.06 -1.45
N TYR A 178 -22.98 8.91 -2.78
CA TYR A 178 -24.11 9.29 -3.59
C TYR A 178 -25.13 8.17 -3.41
N ASP A 179 -26.22 8.48 -2.72
CA ASP A 179 -27.43 7.67 -2.81
C ASP A 179 -27.78 7.58 -4.30
N SER A 180 -27.55 6.39 -4.86
CA SER A 180 -27.80 6.09 -6.25
C SER A 180 -29.29 6.17 -6.62
N GLY A 181 -30.18 6.31 -5.63
CA GLY A 181 -31.63 6.32 -5.81
C GLY A 181 -32.17 4.97 -6.25
N TRP A 182 -31.36 3.91 -6.20
CA TRP A 182 -31.78 2.55 -6.45
C TRP A 182 -32.55 2.03 -5.24
N GLU A 183 -33.88 2.11 -5.28
CA GLU A 183 -34.71 1.28 -4.42
C GLU A 183 -34.60 -0.17 -4.91
N GLU A 184 -34.23 -1.08 -4.01
CA GLU A 184 -34.32 -2.51 -4.25
C GLU A 184 -35.80 -2.82 -4.56
N ILE A 185 -36.12 -3.04 -5.84
CA ILE A 185 -37.36 -3.69 -6.24
C ILE A 185 -37.30 -5.05 -5.55
N GLY A 186 -38.09 -5.19 -4.48
CA GLY A 186 -37.91 -6.16 -3.41
C GLY A 186 -37.64 -7.61 -3.84
N PRO A 187 -37.26 -8.47 -2.89
CA PRO A 187 -36.73 -9.80 -3.16
C PRO A 187 -37.59 -10.52 -4.19
N ARG A 188 -36.96 -10.98 -5.29
CA ARG A 188 -37.64 -11.86 -6.24
C ARG A 188 -38.26 -13.00 -5.41
N PRO A 189 -39.58 -13.27 -5.57
CA PRO A 189 -40.29 -14.21 -4.71
C PRO A 189 -39.75 -15.64 -4.76
N ASP A 190 -38.91 -15.96 -5.75
CA ASP A 190 -38.34 -17.29 -5.94
C ASP A 190 -36.81 -17.24 -5.96
N PRO A 191 -36.11 -17.94 -5.03
CA PRO A 191 -34.69 -18.19 -5.19
C PRO A 191 -34.50 -19.10 -6.42
N ILE A 192 -33.88 -18.58 -7.49
CA ILE A 192 -33.38 -19.45 -8.55
C ILE A 192 -32.16 -20.16 -7.97
N SER A 193 -32.31 -21.43 -7.62
CA SER A 193 -31.17 -22.28 -7.25
C SER A 193 -30.34 -22.57 -8.51
N VAL A 194 -29.44 -21.67 -8.85
CA VAL A 194 -28.39 -21.99 -9.83
C VAL A 194 -27.27 -22.65 -9.05
N ASP A 195 -27.37 -23.96 -8.93
CA ASP A 195 -26.27 -24.78 -8.42
C ASP A 195 -25.19 -24.79 -9.49
N PHE A 196 -24.10 -24.06 -9.26
CA PHE A 196 -22.92 -24.12 -10.10
C PHE A 196 -22.02 -25.19 -9.49
N PRO A 197 -21.99 -26.43 -10.00
CA PRO A 197 -20.98 -27.38 -9.57
C PRO A 197 -19.62 -26.84 -10.01
N HIS A 198 -18.88 -26.24 -9.08
CA HIS A 198 -17.48 -25.94 -9.30
C HIS A 198 -16.67 -27.15 -8.88
N ASN A 199 -15.84 -27.65 -9.80
CA ASN A 199 -15.02 -28.84 -9.58
C ASN A 199 -13.67 -28.46 -8.94
N LEU A 200 -13.73 -27.61 -7.91
CA LEU A 200 -12.59 -27.36 -7.03
C LEU A 200 -12.70 -28.42 -5.94
N GLY A 201 -11.98 -29.52 -6.17
CA GLY A 201 -11.99 -30.72 -5.33
C GLY A 201 -11.57 -30.46 -3.89
#